data_AF-A0A379FT62-F1
#
_entry.id   AF-A0A379FT62-F1
#
_cell.length_a   1.000
_cell.length_b   1.000
_cell.length_c   1.000
_cell.angle_alpha   90.00
_cell.angle_beta   90.00
_cell.angle_gamma   90.00
#
_symmetry.space_group_name_H-M   'P 1'
#
loop_
_entity.id
_entity.type
_entity.pdbx_description
1 polymer ?
#
loop_
_entity_poly.entity_id
_entity_poly.type
_entity_poly.pdbx_seq_one_letter_code
_entity_poly.pdbx_strand_id
1 'polypeptide(L)'
;MNQLTSEPIWTEIKFDGLSEKEIITTTRETLISVNAFGNNAYLLLENFSTALSTHFAQQLFKTIGAGIVRQSQIRNLPTAIAGGKEQRAQIDLTLSHNQRIEAPLNRGESVVITTQKG
;
A
#
# COMPACT_ATOMS: atom_id res chain seq x y z
N MET A 1 -12.76 -7.05 12.79
CA MET A 1 -11.30 -7.17 12.56
C MET A 1 -11.01 -6.38 11.29
N ASN A 2 -10.32 -5.23 11.36
CA ASN A 2 -9.95 -4.47 10.17
C ASN A 2 -8.75 -5.19 9.55
N GLN A 3 -8.98 -5.95 8.49
CA GLN A 3 -7.94 -6.73 7.83
C GLN A 3 -7.21 -5.80 6.86
N LEU A 4 -5.96 -5.46 7.17
CA LEU A 4 -5.05 -4.84 6.22
C LEU A 4 -4.41 -5.97 5.41
N THR A 5 -4.76 -6.07 4.13
CA THR A 5 -4.13 -7.04 3.22
C THR A 5 -3.17 -6.27 2.31
N SER A 6 -1.92 -6.70 2.23
CA SER A 6 -0.93 -6.13 1.32
C SER A 6 -0.24 -7.23 0.55
N GLU A 7 -0.40 -7.25 -0.78
CA GLU A 7 0.11 -8.28 -1.66
C GLU A 7 1.22 -7.72 -2.56
N PRO A 8 2.36 -8.43 -2.72
CA PRO A 8 3.39 -8.02 -3.66
C PRO A 8 2.92 -8.30 -5.09
N ILE A 9 2.96 -7.28 -5.95
CA ILE A 9 2.72 -7.43 -7.39
C ILE A 9 4.02 -7.83 -8.09
N TRP A 10 5.12 -7.15 -7.73
CA TRP A 10 6.39 -7.32 -8.40
C TRP A 10 7.55 -6.91 -7.48
N THR A 11 8.72 -7.50 -7.71
CA THR A 11 9.96 -7.20 -7.00
C THR A 11 11.11 -7.04 -7.98
N GLU A 12 11.82 -5.92 -7.87
CA GLU A 12 13.12 -5.69 -8.49
C GLU A 12 14.24 -5.91 -7.48
N ILE A 13 15.34 -6.48 -7.94
CA ILE A 13 16.60 -6.51 -7.21
C ILE A 13 17.65 -5.85 -8.09
N LYS A 14 18.30 -4.81 -7.58
CA LYS A 14 19.37 -4.08 -8.25
C LYS A 14 20.61 -4.07 -7.36
N PHE A 15 21.77 -4.18 -7.97
CA PHE A 15 23.04 -3.94 -7.30
C PHE A 15 23.64 -2.63 -7.78
N ASP A 16 23.90 -1.71 -6.84
CA ASP A 16 24.67 -0.51 -7.10
C ASP A 16 26.14 -0.75 -6.72
N GLY A 17 26.96 -0.98 -7.75
CA GLY A 17 28.39 -1.22 -7.58
C GLY A 17 29.22 0.00 -7.21
N LEU A 18 28.66 1.23 -7.24
CA LEU A 18 29.34 2.43 -6.76
C LEU A 18 29.18 2.62 -5.25
N SER A 19 28.02 2.25 -4.71
CA SER A 19 27.72 2.37 -3.28
C SER A 19 27.79 1.04 -2.51
N GLU A 20 28.10 -0.07 -3.21
CA GLU A 20 28.14 -1.43 -2.66
C GLU A 20 26.85 -1.80 -1.92
N LYS A 21 25.71 -1.52 -2.58
CA LYS A 21 24.38 -1.78 -2.02
C LYS A 21 23.56 -2.69 -2.91
N GLU A 22 22.89 -3.63 -2.29
CA GLU A 22 21.72 -4.27 -2.84
C GLU A 22 20.48 -3.42 -2.55
N ILE A 23 19.71 -3.14 -3.59
CA ILE A 23 18.46 -2.37 -3.53
C ILE A 23 17.35 -3.30 -3.99
N ILE A 24 16.42 -3.59 -3.07
CA ILE A 24 15.23 -4.37 -3.36
C ILE A 24 14.04 -3.41 -3.40
N THR A 25 13.35 -3.34 -4.54
CA THR A 25 12.14 -2.53 -4.70
C THR A 25 10.96 -3.41 -5.01
N THR A 26 9.97 -3.42 -4.11
CA THR A 26 8.76 -4.23 -4.25
C THR A 26 7.55 -3.33 -4.45
N THR A 27 6.87 -3.46 -5.58
CA THR A 27 5.56 -2.84 -5.80
C THR A 27 4.50 -3.69 -5.12
N ARG A 28 3.69 -3.08 -4.27
CA ARG A 28 2.66 -3.74 -3.48
C ARG A 28 1.29 -3.09 -3.70
N GLU A 29 0.26 -3.93 -3.71
CA GLU A 29 -1.12 -3.51 -3.63
C GLU A 29 -1.65 -3.74 -2.21
N THR A 30 -2.21 -2.70 -1.59
CA THR A 30 -2.75 -2.75 -0.24
C THR A 30 -4.23 -2.40 -0.26
N LEU A 31 -5.03 -3.28 0.34
CA LEU A 31 -6.44 -3.05 0.59
C LEU A 31 -6.63 -2.47 1.99
N ILE A 32 -7.26 -1.30 2.07
CA ILE A 32 -7.60 -0.60 3.32
C ILE A 32 -9.11 -0.47 3.40
N SER A 33 -9.71 -1.03 4.45
CA SER A 33 -11.13 -0.81 4.76
C SER A 33 -11.29 0.36 5.74
N VAL A 34 -11.98 1.40 5.30
CA VAL A 34 -12.32 2.58 6.10
C VAL A 34 -13.77 2.46 6.55
N ASN A 35 -13.97 2.48 7.87
CA ASN A 35 -15.29 2.37 8.50
C ASN A 35 -15.62 3.70 9.20
N ALA A 36 -16.82 4.21 8.96
CA ALA A 36 -17.37 5.37 9.63
C ALA A 36 -18.58 4.98 10.48
N PHE A 37 -18.71 5.60 11.65
CA PHE A 37 -19.76 5.34 12.64
C PHE A 37 -20.41 6.65 13.06
N GLY A 38 -21.72 6.63 13.31
CA GLY A 38 -22.49 7.77 13.80
C GLY A 38 -23.32 8.47 12.73
N ASN A 39 -23.99 9.55 13.13
CA ASN A 39 -24.90 10.29 12.25
C ASN A 39 -24.17 10.80 11.00
N ASN A 40 -24.78 10.58 9.83
CA ASN A 40 -24.24 10.95 8.53
C ASN A 40 -22.94 10.23 8.13
N ALA A 41 -22.65 9.06 8.70
CA ALA A 41 -21.47 8.26 8.34
C ALA A 41 -21.32 8.03 6.83
N TYR A 42 -22.44 7.83 6.13
CA TYR A 42 -22.45 7.67 4.68
C TYR A 42 -21.99 8.94 3.95
N LEU A 43 -22.57 10.10 4.29
CA LEU A 43 -22.20 11.39 3.69
C LEU A 43 -20.74 11.76 4.01
N LEU A 44 -20.25 11.41 5.20
CA LEU A 44 -18.84 11.58 5.56
C LEU A 44 -17.93 10.78 4.62
N LEU A 45 -18.26 9.52 4.34
CA LEU A 45 -17.48 8.70 3.41
C LEU A 45 -17.60 9.17 1.95
N GLU A 46 -18.74 9.73 1.52
CA GLU A 46 -18.87 10.36 0.19
C GLU A 46 -17.94 11.57 0.06
N ASN A 47 -17.96 12.47 1.04
CA ASN A 47 -17.07 13.63 1.06
C ASN A 47 -15.60 13.21 1.08
N PHE A 48 -15.27 12.18 1.88
CA PHE A 48 -13.93 11.61 1.94
C PHE A 48 -13.48 11.02 0.59
N SER A 49 -14.29 10.16 -0.03
CA SER A 49 -14.01 9.57 -1.36
C SER A 49 -13.80 10.64 -2.43
N THR A 50 -14.65 11.67 -2.41
CA THR A 50 -14.54 12.81 -3.32
C THR A 50 -13.26 13.61 -3.07
N ALA A 51 -12.91 13.88 -1.81
CA ALA A 51 -11.69 14.59 -1.43
C ALA A 51 -10.42 13.87 -1.89
N LEU A 52 -10.41 12.53 -1.85
CA LEU A 52 -9.30 11.73 -2.37
C LEU A 52 -9.11 11.88 -3.88
N SER A 53 -10.14 12.26 -4.62
CA SER A 53 -10.07 12.50 -6.07
C SER A 53 -9.51 13.88 -6.43
N THR A 54 -9.30 14.75 -5.44
CA THR A 54 -8.75 16.09 -5.68
C THR A 54 -7.29 16.03 -6.13
N HIS A 55 -6.88 17.01 -6.94
CA HIS A 55 -5.48 17.11 -7.39
C HIS A 55 -4.49 17.15 -6.22
N PHE A 56 -4.83 17.89 -5.16
CA PHE A 56 -4.01 18.01 -3.97
C PHE A 56 -3.76 16.64 -3.31
N ALA A 57 -4.81 15.85 -3.08
CA ALA A 57 -4.68 14.51 -2.52
C ALA A 57 -3.83 13.59 -3.42
N GLN A 58 -4.05 13.63 -4.73
CA GLN A 58 -3.27 12.84 -5.69
C GLN A 58 -1.78 13.23 -5.71
N GLN A 59 -1.46 14.51 -5.55
CA GLN A 59 -0.07 14.95 -5.43
C GLN A 59 0.58 14.42 -4.14
N LEU A 60 -0.14 14.44 -3.01
CA LEU A 60 0.37 13.88 -1.76
C LEU A 60 0.64 12.38 -1.85
N PHE A 61 -0.18 11.62 -2.60
CA PHE A 61 0.10 10.20 -2.84
C PHE A 61 1.37 10.02 -3.67
N LYS A 62 1.58 10.83 -4.71
CA LYS A 62 2.79 10.78 -5.54
C LYS A 62 4.06 11.09 -4.74
N THR A 63 4.04 12.05 -3.82
CA THR A 63 5.23 12.41 -3.03
C THR A 63 5.69 11.27 -2.12
N ILE A 64 4.77 10.41 -1.68
CA ILE A 64 5.08 9.22 -0.87
C ILE A 64 5.25 7.95 -1.71
N GLY A 65 5.28 8.05 -3.04
CA GLY A 65 5.43 6.90 -3.93
C GLY A 65 4.24 5.93 -3.90
N ALA A 66 3.05 6.44 -3.63
CA ALA A 66 1.80 5.69 -3.60
C ALA A 66 0.77 6.25 -4.60
N GLY A 67 -0.30 5.51 -4.82
CA GLY A 67 -1.44 5.94 -5.64
C GLY A 67 -2.69 5.13 -5.34
N ILE A 68 -3.86 5.76 -5.48
CA ILE A 68 -5.15 5.07 -5.36
C ILE A 68 -5.43 4.37 -6.69
N VAL A 69 -5.54 3.04 -6.65
CA VAL A 69 -5.88 2.19 -7.80
C VAL A 69 -7.39 2.09 -7.95
N ARG A 70 -8.10 1.85 -6.83
CA ARG A 70 -9.54 1.66 -6.83
C ARG A 70 -10.17 2.15 -5.53
N GLN A 71 -11.39 2.66 -5.65
CA GLN A 71 -12.28 2.90 -4.52
C GLN A 71 -13.51 2.01 -4.71
N SER A 72 -13.93 1.27 -3.69
CA SER A 72 -15.20 0.53 -3.75
C SER A 72 -16.38 1.49 -3.68
N GLN A 73 -17.58 0.99 -4.02
CA GLN A 73 -18.80 1.69 -3.62
C GLN A 73 -18.88 1.79 -2.09
N ILE A 74 -19.47 2.87 -1.60
CA ILE A 74 -19.73 3.07 -0.16
C ILE A 74 -20.90 2.18 0.22
N ARG A 75 -20.70 1.33 1.23
CA ARG A 75 -21.71 0.41 1.74
C ARG A 75 -22.30 0.96 3.02
N ASN A 76 -23.63 1.08 3.08
CA ASN A 76 -24.34 1.34 4.32
C ASN A 76 -24.51 0.01 5.08
N LEU A 77 -24.07 -0.02 6.32
CA LEU A 77 -24.12 -1.19 7.21
C LEU A 77 -25.07 -0.88 8.38
N PRO A 78 -26.40 -0.82 8.14
CA PRO A 78 -27.35 -0.51 9.20
C PRO A 78 -27.26 -1.58 10.28
N THR A 79 -26.79 -1.20 11.47
CA THR A 79 -26.74 -2.09 12.62
C THR A 79 -27.84 -1.69 13.58
N ALA A 80 -28.83 -2.55 13.78
CA ALA A 80 -29.78 -2.38 14.87
C ALA A 80 -29.07 -2.70 16.18
N ILE A 81 -28.78 -1.67 16.98
CA ILE A 81 -28.21 -1.85 18.32
C ILE A 81 -29.36 -1.68 19.32
N ALA A 82 -29.41 -2.53 20.34
CA ALA A 82 -30.38 -2.42 21.43
C ALA A 82 -30.16 -1.09 22.17
N GLY A 83 -30.85 -0.03 21.74
CA GLY A 83 -30.69 1.34 22.25
C GLY A 83 -30.73 2.45 21.19
N GLY A 84 -30.70 2.13 19.89
CA GLY A 84 -30.84 3.14 18.82
C GLY A 84 -30.40 2.64 17.44
N LYS A 85 -30.77 3.40 16.39
CA LYS A 85 -30.24 3.19 15.02
C LYS A 85 -28.86 3.85 14.94
N GLU A 86 -27.79 3.05 14.99
CA GLU A 86 -26.44 3.55 14.68
C GLU A 86 -26.19 3.41 13.18
N GLN A 87 -25.94 4.54 12.51
CA GLN A 87 -25.52 4.53 11.11
C GLN A 87 -24.06 4.12 11.03
N ARG A 88 -23.75 3.18 10.13
CA ARG A 88 -22.39 2.77 9.83
C ARG A 88 -22.21 2.73 8.32
N ALA A 89 -21.06 3.16 7.86
CA ALA A 89 -20.72 3.10 6.45
C ALA A 89 -19.30 2.57 6.28
N GLN A 90 -19.03 1.91 5.17
CA GLN A 90 -17.72 1.37 4.84
C GLN A 90 -17.36 1.66 3.39
N ILE A 91 -16.09 1.97 3.15
CA ILE A 91 -15.47 2.02 1.83
C ILE A 91 -14.13 1.27 1.87
N ASP A 92 -13.82 0.52 0.82
CA ASP A 92 -12.53 -0.11 0.66
C ASP A 92 -11.70 0.64 -0.38
N LEU A 93 -10.44 0.91 -0.04
CA LEU A 93 -9.46 1.59 -0.88
C LEU A 93 -8.36 0.60 -1.25
N THR A 94 -8.09 0.50 -2.55
CA THR A 94 -6.94 -0.24 -3.07
C THR A 94 -5.84 0.75 -3.41
N LEU A 95 -4.69 0.63 -2.76
CA LEU A 95 -3.52 1.50 -2.93
C LEU A 95 -2.37 0.71 -3.55
N SER A 96 -1.72 1.27 -4.56
CA SER A 96 -0.42 0.81 -5.04
C SER A 96 0.68 1.64 -4.41
N HIS A 97 1.75 1.02 -3.93
CA HIS A 97 2.92 1.73 -3.41
C HIS A 97 4.19 0.91 -3.59
N ASN A 98 5.33 1.61 -3.64
CA ASN A 98 6.64 0.97 -3.72
C ASN A 98 7.29 0.91 -2.34
N GLN A 99 7.65 -0.29 -1.91
CA GLN A 99 8.46 -0.53 -0.73
C GLN A 99 9.90 -0.78 -1.17
N ARG A 100 10.83 0.07 -0.73
CA ARG A 100 12.26 -0.06 -1.05
C ARG A 100 13.07 -0.37 0.21
N ILE A 101 13.93 -1.36 0.11
CA ILE A 101 14.90 -1.73 1.16
C ILE A 101 16.30 -1.67 0.53
N GLU A 102 17.26 -1.14 1.28
CA GLU A 102 18.67 -1.13 0.90
C GLU A 102 19.47 -1.92 1.94
N ALA A 103 20.36 -2.79 1.46
CA ALA A 103 21.28 -3.54 2.30
C ALA A 103 22.70 -3.43 1.74
N PRO A 104 23.74 -3.36 2.59
CA PRO A 104 25.12 -3.41 2.12
C PRO A 104 25.42 -4.78 1.48
N LEU A 105 26.06 -4.78 0.31
CA LEU A 105 26.50 -5.98 -0.38
C LEU A 105 27.91 -5.72 -0.96
N ASN A 106 28.93 -6.24 -0.26
CA ASN A 106 30.32 -6.05 -0.64
C ASN A 106 30.64 -6.78 -1.96
N ARG A 107 31.48 -6.17 -2.80
CA ARG A 107 31.99 -6.83 -4.01
C ARG A 107 32.90 -8.01 -3.67
N GLY A 108 32.77 -9.11 -4.41
CA GLY A 108 33.77 -10.18 -4.40
C GLY A 108 34.99 -9.77 -5.20
N GLU A 109 36.13 -9.54 -4.55
CA GLU A 109 37.36 -9.09 -5.24
C GLU A 109 38.10 -10.21 -6.00
N SER A 110 37.98 -11.46 -5.58
CA SER A 110 38.64 -12.58 -6.25
C SER A 110 37.89 -13.90 -6.08
N VAL A 111 37.94 -14.74 -7.12
CA VAL A 111 37.40 -16.11 -7.09
C VAL A 111 38.55 -17.05 -7.45
N VAL A 112 38.85 -18.02 -6.58
CA VAL A 112 39.86 -19.05 -6.86
C VAL A 112 39.20 -20.13 -7.70
N ILE A 113 39.57 -20.22 -8.98
CA ILE A 113 39.11 -21.28 -9.88
C ILE A 113 40.09 -22.45 -9.78
N THR A 114 39.68 -23.53 -9.13
CA THR A 114 40.48 -24.77 -9.07
C THR A 114 40.04 -25.72 -10.17
N THR A 115 40.81 -25.81 -11.26
CA THR A 115 40.62 -26.85 -12.27
C THR A 115 41.33 -28.12 -11.82
N GLN A 116 40.60 -29.20 -11.51
CA GLN A 116 41.21 -30.51 -11.34
C GLN A 116 41.64 -31.02 -12.72
N LYS A 117 42.96 -31.16 -12.93
CA LYS A 117 43.49 -31.92 -14.07
C LYS A 117 43.41 -33.40 -13.71
N GLY A 118 42.68 -34.17 -14.52
CA GLY A 118 42.76 -35.62 -14.55
C GLY A 118 44.03 -36.12 -15.23
#